data_AF-A0A7K0EHG8-F1
#
_entry.id   AF-A0A7K0EHG8-F1
#
_cell.length_a   1.000
_cell.length_b   1.000
_cell.length_c   1.000
_cell.angle_alpha   90.00
_cell.angle_beta   90.00
_cell.angle_gamma   90.00
#
_symmetry.space_group_name_H-M   'P 1'
#
loop_
_entity.id
_entity.type
_entity.pdbx_description
1 polymer ?
#
loop_
_entity_poly.entity_id
_entity_poly.type
_entity_poly.pdbx_seq_one_letter_code
_entity_poly.pdbx_strand_id
1 'polypeptide(L)'
;MNKAFEEEMRSLMGELKQITKQGAIRSKLLYTVEDVAFLTGFSALTVYGWIHEGRPIKGGKKRVYLQPSADLAERGFRFFPDELNDFLAHFPPAKPS
;
A
#
# COMPACT_ATOMS: atom_id res chain seq x y z
N MET A 1 29.91 -20.69 -12.84
CA MET A 1 28.72 -20.73 -11.96
C MET A 1 27.51 -21.01 -12.86
N ASN A 2 26.58 -21.87 -12.44
CA ASN A 2 25.48 -22.34 -13.30
C ASN A 2 24.46 -21.20 -13.47
N LYS A 3 24.06 -20.87 -14.71
CA LYS A 3 23.11 -19.78 -15.00
C LYS A 3 21.78 -19.96 -14.26
N ALA A 4 21.29 -21.19 -14.14
CA ALA A 4 20.07 -21.49 -13.39
C ALA A 4 20.19 -21.11 -11.90
N PHE A 5 21.37 -21.35 -11.30
CA PHE A 5 21.64 -21.00 -9.91
C PHE A 5 21.74 -19.47 -9.71
N GLU A 6 22.32 -18.75 -10.68
CA GLU A 6 22.38 -17.28 -10.66
C GLU A 6 20.99 -16.63 -10.75
N GLU A 7 20.10 -17.18 -11.58
CA GLU A 7 18.72 -16.72 -11.73
C GLU A 7 17.89 -16.98 -10.47
N GLU A 8 17.99 -18.19 -9.91
CA GLU A 8 17.33 -18.56 -8.66
C GLU A 8 17.80 -17.66 -7.51
N MET A 9 19.11 -17.40 -7.41
CA MET A 9 19.65 -16.52 -6.38
C MET A 9 19.20 -15.07 -6.54
N ARG A 10 19.08 -14.57 -7.78
CA ARG A 10 18.52 -13.25 -8.04
C ARG A 10 17.05 -13.16 -7.63
N SER A 11 16.26 -14.20 -7.87
CA SER A 11 14.85 -14.26 -7.45
C SER A 11 14.73 -14.22 -5.92
N LEU A 12 15.45 -15.10 -5.23
CA LEU A 12 15.45 -15.18 -3.76
C LEU A 12 15.88 -13.85 -3.11
N MET A 13 16.91 -13.20 -3.66
CA MET A 13 17.33 -11.88 -3.18
C MET A 13 16.30 -10.79 -3.47
N GLY A 14 15.55 -10.91 -4.57
CA GLY A 14 14.41 -10.04 -4.88
C GLY A 14 13.31 -10.17 -3.83
N GLU A 15 12.88 -11.39 -3.54
CA GLU A 15 11.88 -11.69 -2.51
C GLU A 15 12.32 -11.24 -1.12
N LEU A 16 13.57 -11.52 -0.74
CA LEU A 16 14.12 -11.10 0.55
C LEU A 16 14.08 -9.58 0.71
N LYS A 17 14.42 -8.82 -0.34
CA LYS A 17 14.31 -7.35 -0.35
C LYS A 17 12.88 -6.88 -0.17
N GLN A 18 11.91 -7.54 -0.82
CA GLN A 18 10.49 -7.23 -0.68
C GLN A 18 10.00 -7.46 0.75
N ILE A 19 10.31 -8.62 1.33
CA ILE A 19 9.94 -8.99 2.71
C ILE A 19 10.57 -8.01 3.71
N THR A 20 11.85 -7.69 3.53
CA THR A 20 12.56 -6.74 4.41
C THR A 20 11.92 -5.35 4.35
N LYS A 21 11.60 -4.86 3.15
CA LYS A 21 10.92 -3.58 2.97
C LYS A 21 9.53 -3.59 3.60
N GLN A 22 8.77 -4.66 3.42
CA GLN A 22 7.46 -4.82 4.04
C GLN A 22 7.53 -4.79 5.56
N GLY A 23 8.51 -5.48 6.16
CA GLY A 23 8.76 -5.46 7.59
C GLY A 23 9.10 -4.06 8.10
N ALA A 24 9.99 -3.36 7.41
CA ALA A 24 10.37 -1.98 7.75
C ALA A 24 9.22 -0.98 7.63
N ILE A 25 8.28 -1.20 6.70
CA ILE A 25 7.08 -0.37 6.60
C ILE A 25 6.12 -0.68 7.74
N ARG A 26 5.87 -1.97 8.02
CA ARG A 26 4.92 -2.39 9.05
C ARG A 26 5.32 -1.96 10.47
N SER A 27 6.60 -1.68 10.72
CA SER A 27 7.08 -1.12 11.98
C SER A 27 6.93 0.40 12.11
N LYS A 28 6.56 1.11 11.03
CA LYS A 28 6.33 2.56 11.08
C LYS A 28 5.05 2.88 11.86
N LEU A 29 5.09 3.98 12.61
CA LEU A 29 3.92 4.56 13.27
C LEU A 29 2.90 5.13 12.26
N LEU A 30 3.42 5.71 11.17
CA LEU A 30 2.62 6.35 10.13
C LEU A 30 3.13 5.90 8.76
N TYR A 31 2.19 5.60 7.86
CA TYR A 31 2.47 5.23 6.48
C TYR A 31 2.42 6.46 5.59
N THR A 32 3.35 6.51 4.63
CA THR A 32 3.29 7.46 3.52
C THR A 32 2.42 6.90 2.39
N VAL A 33 2.11 7.71 1.38
CA VAL A 33 1.43 7.25 0.15
C VAL A 33 2.19 6.10 -0.51
N GLU A 34 3.52 6.16 -0.54
CA GLU A 34 4.39 5.14 -1.12
C GLU A 34 4.38 3.84 -0.31
N ASP A 35 4.30 3.96 1.02
CA ASP A 35 4.14 2.80 1.90
C ASP A 35 2.81 2.09 1.63
N VAL A 36 1.72 2.85 1.53
CA VAL A 36 0.39 2.30 1.20
C VAL A 36 0.39 1.67 -0.18
N ALA A 37 0.96 2.34 -1.18
CA ALA A 37 1.09 1.82 -2.55
C ALA A 37 1.85 0.49 -2.55
N PHE A 38 2.96 0.41 -1.81
CA PHE A 38 3.74 -0.81 -1.67
C PHE A 38 2.97 -1.93 -0.99
N LEU A 39 2.31 -1.65 0.15
CA LEU A 39 1.57 -2.65 0.92
C LEU A 39 0.34 -3.18 0.20
N THR A 40 -0.29 -2.35 -0.65
CA THR A 40 -1.55 -2.69 -1.33
C THR A 40 -1.34 -3.16 -2.77
N GLY A 41 -0.14 -2.98 -3.32
CA GLY A 41 0.18 -3.27 -4.72
C GLY A 41 -0.40 -2.26 -5.73
N PHE A 42 -1.06 -1.20 -5.26
CA PHE A 42 -1.56 -0.13 -6.12
C PHE A 42 -0.48 0.92 -6.41
N SER A 43 -0.68 1.70 -7.47
CA SER A 43 0.19 2.84 -7.75
C SER A 43 0.00 3.95 -6.71
N ALA A 44 1.04 4.74 -6.45
CA ALA A 44 0.93 5.92 -5.60
C ALA A 44 -0.14 6.90 -6.10
N LEU A 45 -0.28 7.06 -7.42
CA LEU A 45 -1.32 7.88 -8.04
C LEU A 45 -2.73 7.38 -7.69
N THR A 46 -2.93 6.06 -7.70
CA THR A 46 -4.21 5.46 -7.27
C THR A 46 -4.51 5.77 -5.81
N VAL A 47 -3.50 5.71 -4.94
CA VAL A 47 -3.64 6.06 -3.52
C VAL A 47 -3.96 7.55 -3.36
N TYR A 48 -3.30 8.45 -4.10
CA TYR A 48 -3.67 9.87 -4.15
C TYR A 48 -5.13 10.07 -4.55
N GLY A 49 -5.59 9.32 -5.57
CA GLY A 49 -6.99 9.31 -5.98
C GLY A 49 -7.94 8.90 -4.86
N TRP A 50 -7.55 7.97 -3.98
CA TRP A 50 -8.38 7.60 -2.84
C TRP A 50 -8.54 8.71 -1.81
N ILE A 51 -7.57 9.60 -1.65
CA ILE A 51 -7.67 10.70 -0.67
C ILE A 51 -8.49 11.86 -1.25
N HIS A 52 -8.32 12.16 -2.54
CA HIS A 52 -8.97 13.32 -3.17
C HIS A 52 -10.32 13.01 -3.79
N GLU A 53 -10.41 11.91 -4.51
CA GLU A 53 -11.61 11.54 -5.28
C GLU A 53 -12.41 10.45 -4.57
N GLY A 54 -11.77 9.67 -3.70
CA GLY A 54 -12.38 8.52 -3.05
C GLY A 54 -12.59 7.36 -4.01
N ARG A 55 -12.75 6.16 -3.44
CA ARG A 55 -13.00 4.92 -4.19
C ARG A 55 -14.49 4.57 -4.19
N PRO A 56 -15.10 4.27 -5.35
CA PRO A 56 -16.50 3.86 -5.41
C PRO A 56 -16.72 2.45 -4.84
N ILE A 57 -17.78 2.26 -4.06
CA ILE A 57 -18.17 0.94 -3.52
C ILE A 57 -19.05 0.23 -4.56
N LYS A 58 -18.58 -0.90 -5.11
CA LYS A 58 -19.35 -1.82 -5.98
C LYS A 58 -20.12 -1.13 -7.14
N GLY A 59 -19.53 -0.10 -7.76
CA GLY A 59 -20.17 0.64 -8.86
C GLY A 59 -21.34 1.56 -8.44
N GLY A 60 -21.56 1.74 -7.13
CA GLY A 60 -22.58 2.63 -6.59
C GLY A 60 -22.15 4.10 -6.51
N LYS A 61 -23.09 4.97 -6.13
CA LYS A 61 -22.86 6.42 -5.95
C LYS A 61 -22.07 6.78 -4.68
N LYS A 62 -21.88 5.83 -3.76
CA LYS A 62 -21.15 6.05 -2.50
C LYS A 62 -19.65 5.84 -2.71
N ARG A 63 -18.86 6.78 -2.19
CA ARG A 63 -17.40 6.76 -2.22
C ARG A 63 -16.85 6.70 -0.79
N VAL A 64 -15.76 5.98 -0.61
CA VAL A 64 -14.99 5.96 0.64
C VAL A 64 -13.66 6.62 0.36
N TYR A 65 -13.21 7.46 1.28
CA TYR A 65 -11.98 8.22 1.15
C TYR A 65 -10.93 7.66 2.09
N LEU A 66 -9.69 7.58 1.63
CA LEU A 66 -8.57 7.35 2.53
C LEU A 66 -8.25 8.68 3.19
N GLN A 67 -8.61 8.81 4.47
CA GLN A 67 -8.44 10.06 5.20
C GLN A 67 -7.02 10.11 5.78
N PRO A 68 -6.19 11.09 5.39
CA PRO A 68 -4.94 11.35 6.07
C PRO A 68 -5.20 11.87 7.47
N SER A 69 -4.29 11.58 8.40
CA SER A 69 -4.35 12.15 9.75
C SER A 69 -4.35 13.69 9.67
N ALA A 70 -5.33 14.31 10.32
CA ALA A 70 -5.80 15.69 10.06
C ALA A 70 -4.71 16.77 10.21
N ASP A 71 -3.66 16.52 10.98
CA ASP A 71 -2.57 17.48 11.24
C ASP A 71 -1.29 17.23 10.41
N LEU A 72 -1.31 16.23 9.52
CA LEU A 72 -0.12 15.78 8.78
C LEU A 72 -0.28 15.83 7.26
N ALA A 73 -1.45 16.24 6.75
CA ALA A 73 -1.68 16.40 5.32
C ALA A 73 -0.69 17.40 4.67
N GLU A 74 -0.30 18.46 5.38
CA GLU A 74 0.66 19.47 4.89
C GLU A 74 2.10 18.95 4.77
N ARG A 75 2.44 17.84 5.43
CA ARG A 75 3.80 17.25 5.43
C ARG A 75 3.94 16.06 4.49
N GLY A 76 3.03 15.96 3.53
CA GLY A 76 2.86 14.81 2.64
C GLY A 76 2.05 13.73 3.36
N PHE A 77 0.84 13.46 2.83
CA PHE A 77 -0.19 12.62 3.46
C PHE A 77 0.38 11.45 4.29
N ARG A 78 -0.09 11.36 5.53
CA ARG A 78 0.28 10.33 6.51
C ARG A 78 -0.97 9.62 6.99
N PHE A 79 -0.88 8.31 7.15
CA PHE A 79 -1.99 7.46 7.58
C PHE A 79 -1.54 6.62 8.77
N PHE A 80 -2.39 6.49 9.77
CA PHE A 80 -2.19 5.46 10.76
C PHE A 80 -2.53 4.07 10.16
N PRO A 81 -1.88 2.99 10.64
CA PRO A 81 -2.14 1.65 10.13
C PRO A 81 -3.60 1.20 10.28
N ASP A 82 -4.30 1.63 11.33
CA ASP A 82 -5.73 1.38 11.57
C ASP A 82 -6.62 2.13 10.58
N GLU A 83 -6.35 3.41 10.30
CA GLU A 83 -7.06 4.18 9.25
C GLU A 83 -6.95 3.48 7.88
N LEU A 84 -5.77 2.96 7.54
CA LEU A 84 -5.58 2.18 6.33
C LEU A 84 -6.36 0.85 6.38
N ASN A 85 -6.31 0.13 7.50
CA ASN A 85 -7.04 -1.14 7.64
C ASN A 85 -8.55 -0.94 7.53
N ASP A 86 -9.09 0.11 8.15
CA ASP A 86 -10.51 0.47 8.08
C ASP A 86 -10.91 0.84 6.64
N PHE A 87 -10.07 1.61 5.94
CA PHE A 87 -10.28 1.89 4.53
C PHE A 87 -10.31 0.60 3.69
N LEU A 88 -9.33 -0.30 3.89
CA LEU A 88 -9.22 -1.56 3.15
C LEU A 88 -10.30 -2.59 3.54
N ALA A 89 -10.88 -2.52 4.74
CA ALA A 89 -11.99 -3.39 5.13
C ALA A 89 -13.22 -3.21 4.23
N HIS A 90 -13.41 -2.00 3.69
CA HIS A 90 -14.47 -1.70 2.72
C HIS A 90 -14.13 -2.19 1.30
N PHE A 91 -12.86 -2.50 1.03
CA PHE A 91 -12.37 -2.95 -0.27
C PHE A 91 -11.26 -4.00 -0.10
N PRO A 92 -11.62 -5.27 0.22
CA PRO A 92 -10.62 -6.31 0.32
C PRO A 92 -9.80 -6.33 -0.98
N PRO A 93 -8.46 -6.31 -0.92
CA PRO A 93 -7.65 -6.44 -2.12
C PRO A 93 -8.13 -7.69 -2.86
N ALA A 94 -8.26 -7.59 -4.18
CA ALA A 94 -8.63 -8.74 -5.00
C ALA A 94 -7.67 -9.86 -4.60
N LYS A 95 -8.20 -10.97 -4.07
CA LYS A 95 -7.37 -12.13 -3.74
C LYS A 95 -6.50 -12.40 -4.95
N PRO A 96 -5.17 -12.53 -4.81
CA PRO A 96 -4.37 -13.03 -5.91
C PRO A 96 -4.96 -14.39 -6.31
N SER A 97 -5.49 -14.44 -7.53
CA SER A 97 -5.91 -15.66 -8.21
C SER A 97 -4.69 -16.51 -8.57
#